data_AF-A0A443QW46-F1
#
_entry.id   AF-A0A443QW46-F1
#
_cell.length_a   1.000
_cell.length_b   1.000
_cell.length_c   1.000
_cell.angle_alpha   90.00
_cell.angle_beta   90.00
_cell.angle_gamma   90.00
#
_symmetry.space_group_name_H-M   'P 1'
#
loop_
_entity.id
_entity.type
_entity.pdbx_description
1 polymer ?
#
loop_
_entity_poly.entity_id
_entity_poly.type
_entity_poly.pdbx_seq_one_letter_code
_entity_poly.pdbx_strand_id
1 'polypeptide(L)'
;VLITNGYHEDGISLKRSFANNLINFILEPPSRIDFYNTTGALIPCAAIGEPKPNLWWIVEPDGYKVTEIPGLRHLRSDGSLVFPPFKASDYRQDVHAATYRCIAGNNFGIIGSKDVHVTG
;
A
#
# COMPACT_ATOMS: atom_id res chain seq x y z
N VAL A 1 39.33 -39.06 -27.09
CA VAL A 1 38.95 -37.68 -26.72
C VAL A 1 37.75 -37.79 -25.80
N LEU A 2 37.95 -37.47 -24.52
CA LEU A 2 36.88 -37.38 -23.52
C LEU A 2 36.05 -36.12 -23.82
N ILE A 3 34.71 -36.22 -23.87
CA ILE A 3 33.83 -35.19 -23.27
C ILE A 3 32.57 -35.89 -22.74
N THR A 4 32.30 -35.68 -21.45
CA THR A 4 31.18 -36.20 -20.65
C THR A 4 29.92 -35.35 -20.78
N ASN A 5 28.77 -35.98 -20.48
CA ASN A 5 27.44 -35.46 -20.16
C ASN A 5 27.34 -34.04 -19.56
N GLY A 6 26.22 -33.37 -19.83
CA GLY A 6 25.78 -32.19 -19.07
C GLY A 6 24.45 -31.58 -19.50
N TYR A 7 23.34 -32.32 -19.41
CA TYR A 7 22.00 -31.71 -19.35
C TYR A 7 21.52 -31.72 -17.89
N HIS A 8 21.88 -30.72 -17.08
CA HIS A 8 21.28 -30.54 -15.74
C HIS A 8 21.49 -29.12 -15.17
N GLU A 9 20.39 -28.49 -14.72
CA GLU A 9 20.28 -27.55 -13.58
C GLU A 9 20.39 -26.01 -13.72
N ASP A 10 19.69 -25.35 -14.65
CA ASP A 10 19.59 -23.85 -14.60
C ASP A 10 18.15 -23.27 -14.54
N GLY A 11 17.10 -24.11 -14.61
CA GLY A 11 15.71 -23.61 -14.69
C GLY A 11 15.07 -23.19 -13.36
N ILE A 12 15.58 -23.67 -12.22
CA ILE A 12 14.96 -23.48 -10.89
C ILE A 12 15.33 -22.12 -10.28
N SER A 13 16.58 -21.68 -10.47
CA SER A 13 17.08 -20.42 -9.91
C SER A 13 16.41 -19.19 -10.55
N LEU A 14 16.25 -19.20 -11.87
CA LEU A 14 15.56 -18.13 -12.59
C LEU A 14 14.10 -18.00 -12.17
N LYS A 15 13.34 -19.12 -12.12
CA LYS A 15 11.94 -19.09 -11.66
C LYS A 15 11.78 -18.58 -10.22
N ARG A 16 12.71 -18.97 -9.31
CA ARG A 16 12.71 -18.50 -7.93
C ARG A 16 13.01 -17.01 -7.84
N SER A 17 13.95 -16.52 -8.65
CA SER A 17 14.23 -15.09 -8.80
C SER A 17 13.00 -14.31 -9.31
N PHE A 18 12.33 -14.78 -10.37
CA PHE A 18 11.10 -14.14 -10.86
C PHE A 18 9.96 -14.17 -9.85
N ALA A 19 9.78 -15.25 -9.09
CA ALA A 19 8.76 -15.35 -8.05
C ALA A 19 9.02 -14.39 -6.88
N ASN A 20 10.29 -14.17 -6.51
CA ASN A 20 10.67 -13.20 -5.48
C ASN A 20 10.46 -11.75 -5.93
N ASN A 21 10.49 -11.49 -7.24
CA ASN A 21 10.27 -10.15 -7.80
C ASN A 21 8.79 -9.74 -7.83
N LEU A 22 7.86 -10.69 -7.59
CA LEU A 22 6.42 -10.41 -7.61
C LEU A 22 6.00 -9.61 -6.39
N ILE A 23 5.39 -8.46 -6.63
CA ILE A 23 4.80 -7.64 -5.58
C ILE A 23 3.46 -8.24 -5.18
N ASN A 24 3.24 -8.43 -3.88
CA ASN A 24 1.96 -8.87 -3.31
C ASN A 24 1.66 -8.12 -2.02
N PHE A 25 0.38 -7.87 -1.72
CA PHE A 25 -0.03 -7.35 -0.42
C PHE A 25 0.04 -8.44 0.65
N ILE A 26 0.67 -8.12 1.78
CA ILE A 26 0.55 -8.91 3.02
C ILE A 26 -0.71 -8.49 3.76
N LEU A 27 -0.98 -7.19 3.77
CA LEU A 27 -2.09 -6.57 4.48
C LEU A 27 -2.73 -5.54 3.57
N GLU A 28 -3.93 -5.86 3.10
CA GLU A 28 -4.80 -4.91 2.40
C GLU A 28 -5.75 -4.23 3.39
N PRO A 29 -6.04 -2.94 3.17
CA PRO A 29 -7.05 -2.25 3.96
C PRO A 29 -8.47 -2.79 3.65
N PRO A 30 -9.40 -2.70 4.61
CA PRO A 30 -10.81 -2.98 4.36
C PRO A 30 -11.41 -1.96 3.40
N SER A 31 -12.50 -2.31 2.70
CA SER A 31 -13.11 -1.43 1.69
C SER A 31 -13.89 -0.24 2.26
N ARG A 32 -14.16 -0.24 3.56
CA ARG A 32 -14.86 0.81 4.29
C ARG A 32 -14.29 0.95 5.68
N ILE A 33 -14.11 2.19 6.11
CA ILE A 33 -13.75 2.58 7.46
C ILE A 33 -14.69 3.69 7.90
N ASP A 34 -15.50 3.42 8.93
CA ASP A 34 -16.29 4.42 9.62
C ASP A 34 -15.67 4.63 11.01
N PHE A 35 -15.44 5.88 11.40
CA PHE A 35 -14.79 6.22 12.67
C PHE A 35 -15.40 7.47 13.29
N TYR A 36 -15.05 7.73 14.55
CA TYR A 36 -15.48 8.94 15.25
C TYR A 36 -14.33 9.94 15.30
N ASN A 37 -14.64 11.22 15.20
CA ASN A 37 -13.67 12.31 15.36
C ASN A 37 -12.92 12.28 16.71
N THR A 38 -13.49 11.67 17.75
CA THR A 38 -12.83 11.52 19.06
C THR A 38 -11.82 10.37 19.12
N THR A 39 -11.96 9.36 18.26
CA THR A 39 -11.07 8.18 18.24
C THR A 39 -10.07 8.20 17.10
N GLY A 40 -10.44 8.80 15.96
CA GLY A 40 -9.66 8.70 14.74
C GLY A 40 -9.69 7.28 14.13
N ALA A 41 -8.81 7.02 13.18
CA ALA A 41 -8.64 5.74 12.50
C ALA A 41 -7.17 5.49 12.10
N LEU A 42 -6.79 4.21 12.08
CA LEU A 42 -5.54 3.74 11.48
C LEU A 42 -5.88 2.69 10.43
N ILE A 43 -5.43 2.94 9.20
CA ILE A 43 -5.70 2.07 8.05
C ILE A 43 -4.37 1.45 7.62
N PRO A 44 -4.10 0.18 7.94
CA PRO A 44 -2.82 -0.43 7.66
C PRO A 44 -2.72 -0.86 6.19
N CYS A 45 -1.51 -0.81 5.65
CA CYS A 45 -1.19 -1.36 4.33
C CYS A 45 0.25 -1.88 4.34
N ALA A 46 0.45 -3.12 3.88
CA ALA A 46 1.78 -3.70 3.78
C ALA A 46 1.89 -4.57 2.53
N ALA A 47 3.04 -4.50 1.85
CA ALA A 47 3.36 -5.30 0.68
C ALA A 47 4.78 -5.85 0.74
N ILE A 48 4.99 -6.96 0.04
CA ILE A 48 6.27 -7.63 -0.16
C ILE A 48 6.62 -7.67 -1.64
N GLY A 49 7.91 -7.79 -1.92
CA GLY A 49 8.51 -7.93 -3.24
C GLY A 49 10.02 -7.75 -3.10
N GLU A 50 10.78 -8.22 -4.08
CA GLU A 50 12.23 -8.04 -4.15
C GLU A 50 12.59 -7.31 -5.46
N PRO A 51 13.14 -6.08 -5.40
CA PRO A 51 13.38 -5.22 -4.24
C PRO A 51 12.10 -4.86 -3.46
N LYS A 52 12.26 -4.55 -2.17
CA LYS A 52 11.15 -4.12 -1.28
C LYS A 52 10.33 -2.99 -1.94
N PRO A 53 9.00 -3.13 -2.05
CA PRO A 53 8.17 -2.10 -2.64
C PRO A 53 8.06 -0.86 -1.74
N ASN A 54 8.05 0.30 -2.36
CA ASN A 54 7.63 1.54 -1.72
C ASN A 54 6.11 1.56 -1.61
N LEU A 55 5.60 2.06 -0.49
CA LEU A 55 4.18 2.23 -0.23
C LEU A 55 3.80 3.71 -0.27
N TRP A 56 2.68 4.03 -0.91
CA TRP A 56 2.06 5.34 -0.86
C TRP A 56 0.54 5.24 -0.99
N TRP A 57 -0.15 6.31 -0.62
CA TRP A 57 -1.59 6.40 -0.75
C TRP A 57 -1.96 7.39 -1.85
N ILE A 58 -3.07 7.13 -2.52
CA ILE A 58 -3.72 8.05 -3.46
C ILE A 58 -5.17 8.31 -3.03
N VAL A 59 -5.72 9.42 -3.50
CA VAL A 59 -7.15 9.74 -3.40
C VAL A 59 -7.80 9.46 -4.74
N GLU A 60 -8.88 8.69 -4.75
CA GLU A 60 -9.71 8.42 -5.93
C GLU A 60 -10.79 9.50 -6.09
N PRO A 61 -11.27 9.79 -7.32
CA PRO A 61 -10.91 9.16 -8.59
C PRO A 61 -9.69 9.79 -9.29
N ASP A 62 -9.19 10.91 -8.77
CA ASP A 62 -8.17 11.71 -9.47
C ASP A 62 -6.76 11.09 -9.44
N GLY A 63 -6.54 10.13 -8.53
CA GLY A 63 -5.26 9.43 -8.38
C GLY A 63 -4.15 10.27 -7.76
N TYR A 64 -4.48 11.44 -7.18
CA TYR A 64 -3.49 12.30 -6.56
C TYR A 64 -2.86 11.64 -5.35
N LYS A 65 -1.54 11.75 -5.23
CA LYS A 65 -0.79 11.23 -4.08
C LYS A 65 -1.23 11.96 -2.81
N VAL A 66 -1.57 11.18 -1.79
CA VAL A 66 -1.91 11.67 -0.46
C VAL A 66 -0.69 12.35 0.16
N THR A 67 -0.93 13.53 0.70
CA THR A 67 0.03 14.28 1.52
C THR A 67 -0.46 14.35 2.96
N GLU A 68 0.50 14.60 3.86
CA GLU A 68 0.20 14.85 5.26
C GLU A 68 -0.46 16.22 5.45
N ILE A 69 -1.43 16.27 6.35
CA ILE A 69 -2.14 17.46 6.78
C ILE A 69 -2.04 17.49 8.30
N PRO A 70 -1.26 18.43 8.89
CA PRO A 70 -1.07 18.50 10.33
C PRO A 70 -2.39 18.43 11.10
N GLY A 71 -2.48 17.47 12.02
CA GLY A 71 -3.65 17.28 12.87
C GLY A 71 -4.85 16.57 12.23
N LEU A 72 -4.83 16.24 10.92
CA LEU A 72 -5.98 15.63 10.23
C LEU A 72 -5.63 14.34 9.47
N ARG A 73 -4.41 14.24 8.93
CA ARG A 73 -3.98 13.07 8.18
C ARG A 73 -2.46 12.96 8.16
N HIS A 74 -1.90 11.80 8.46
CA HIS A 74 -0.46 11.57 8.31
C HIS A 74 -0.15 10.15 7.82
N LEU A 75 1.07 9.96 7.30
CA LEU A 75 1.54 8.71 6.72
C LEU A 75 2.60 8.10 7.62
N ARG A 76 2.39 6.86 8.05
CA ARG A 76 3.40 6.14 8.84
C ARG A 76 4.42 5.48 7.93
N SER A 77 5.64 5.32 8.46
CA SER A 77 6.75 4.62 7.77
C SER A 77 6.47 3.13 7.54
N ASP A 78 5.51 2.55 8.26
CA ASP A 78 5.04 1.18 8.04
C ASP A 78 4.03 1.05 6.88
N GLY A 79 3.66 2.16 6.24
CA GLY A 79 2.71 2.20 5.13
C GLY A 79 1.27 2.52 5.54
N SER A 80 0.98 2.66 6.84
CA SER A 80 -0.38 2.96 7.32
C SER A 80 -0.78 4.42 7.07
N LEU A 81 -2.05 4.63 6.72
CA LEU A 81 -2.69 5.94 6.69
C LEU A 81 -3.40 6.20 8.02
N VAL A 82 -3.15 7.36 8.63
CA VAL A 82 -3.69 7.67 9.96
C VAL A 82 -4.50 8.95 9.94
N PHE A 83 -5.70 8.87 10.51
CA PHE A 83 -6.58 9.98 10.84
C PHE A 83 -6.56 10.15 12.37
N PRO A 84 -5.82 11.11 12.93
CA PRO A 84 -5.86 11.36 14.37
C PRO A 84 -7.23 11.90 14.80
N PRO A 85 -7.54 11.86 16.11
CA PRO A 85 -8.70 12.58 16.65
C PRO A 85 -8.66 14.07 16.30
N PHE A 86 -9.82 14.64 15.96
CA PHE A 86 -9.95 16.02 15.49
C PHE A 86 -11.22 16.69 16.06
N LYS A 87 -11.24 18.03 16.12
CA LYS A 87 -12.42 18.78 16.54
C LYS A 87 -13.43 18.85 15.40
N ALA A 88 -14.72 18.98 15.72
CA ALA A 88 -15.75 19.16 14.70
C ALA A 88 -15.48 20.36 13.76
N SER A 89 -14.82 21.43 14.25
CA SER A 89 -14.41 22.58 13.45
C SER A 89 -13.34 22.27 12.40
N ASP A 90 -12.58 21.20 12.60
CA ASP A 90 -11.45 20.83 11.75
C ASP A 90 -11.88 19.77 10.71
N TYR A 91 -13.17 19.39 10.70
CA TYR A 91 -13.73 18.50 9.71
C TYR A 91 -13.47 19.03 8.29
N ARG A 92 -13.06 18.10 7.44
CA ARG A 92 -12.75 18.33 6.04
C ARG A 92 -13.28 17.19 5.22
N GLN A 93 -14.20 17.47 4.30
CA GLN A 93 -14.82 16.46 3.44
C GLN A 93 -13.77 15.74 2.56
N ASP A 94 -12.79 16.48 2.04
CA ASP A 94 -11.70 15.93 1.21
C ASP A 94 -10.70 15.05 2.00
N VAL A 95 -10.85 14.97 3.32
CA VAL A 95 -10.01 14.16 4.21
C VAL A 95 -10.82 13.04 4.86
N HIS A 96 -11.92 13.39 5.52
CA HIS A 96 -12.69 12.50 6.40
C HIS A 96 -13.90 11.85 5.70
N ALA A 97 -14.22 12.25 4.47
CA ALA A 97 -15.30 11.68 3.65
C ALA A 97 -14.80 11.49 2.20
N ALA A 98 -13.80 10.63 2.04
CA ALA A 98 -13.07 10.44 0.79
C ALA A 98 -12.75 8.95 0.53
N THR A 99 -12.43 8.63 -0.72
CA THR A 99 -11.99 7.30 -1.11
C THR A 99 -10.48 7.28 -1.29
N TYR A 100 -9.82 6.38 -0.57
CA TYR A 100 -8.37 6.20 -0.58
C TYR A 100 -7.99 4.86 -1.18
N ARG A 101 -6.77 4.78 -1.73
CA ARG A 101 -6.21 3.52 -2.21
C ARG A 101 -4.73 3.42 -1.88
N CYS A 102 -4.31 2.28 -1.35
CA CYS A 102 -2.90 2.01 -1.09
C CYS A 102 -2.23 1.46 -2.35
N ILE A 103 -1.06 1.99 -2.68
CA ILE A 103 -0.28 1.60 -3.84
C ILE A 103 1.08 1.08 -3.37
N ALA A 104 1.50 -0.05 -3.92
CA ALA A 104 2.80 -0.65 -3.69
C ALA A 104 3.55 -0.77 -5.02
N GLY A 105 4.80 -0.31 -5.07
CA GLY A 105 5.58 -0.34 -6.30
C GLY A 105 7.09 -0.45 -6.11
N ASN A 106 7.73 -1.18 -7.03
CA ASN A 106 9.18 -1.26 -7.19
C ASN A 106 9.52 -1.17 -8.69
N ASN A 107 10.77 -1.47 -9.07
CA ASN A 107 11.23 -1.47 -10.46
C ASN A 107 10.64 -2.60 -11.33
N PHE A 108 9.99 -3.60 -10.74
CA PHE A 108 9.33 -4.70 -11.45
C PHE A 108 7.83 -4.51 -11.63
N GLY A 109 7.20 -3.57 -10.92
CA GLY A 109 5.78 -3.29 -11.13
C GLY A 109 5.15 -2.38 -10.08
N ILE A 110 3.85 -2.16 -10.25
CA ILE A 110 2.98 -1.40 -9.35
C ILE A 110 1.67 -2.16 -9.20
N ILE A 111 1.21 -2.33 -7.96
CA ILE A 111 -0.12 -2.88 -7.62
C ILE A 111 -0.87 -1.90 -6.71
N GLY A 112 -2.20 -1.90 -6.80
CA GLY A 112 -3.08 -1.10 -5.95
C GLY A 112 -4.04 -1.98 -5.18
N SER A 113 -4.31 -1.64 -3.92
CA SER A 113 -5.29 -2.31 -3.07
C SER A 113 -6.72 -2.13 -3.62
N LYS A 114 -7.72 -2.64 -2.92
CA LYS A 114 -9.10 -2.17 -3.07
C LYS A 114 -9.26 -0.72 -2.62
N ASP A 115 -10.33 -0.10 -3.11
CA ASP A 115 -10.77 1.23 -2.68
C ASP A 115 -11.26 1.20 -1.23
N VAL A 116 -10.86 2.21 -0.46
CA VAL A 116 -11.18 2.37 0.95
C VAL A 116 -12.04 3.60 1.13
N HIS A 117 -13.33 3.40 1.38
CA HIS A 117 -14.27 4.49 1.65
C HIS A 117 -14.16 4.89 3.12
N VAL A 118 -13.73 6.11 3.38
CA VAL A 118 -13.54 6.63 4.73
C VAL A 118 -14.66 7.61 5.06
N THR A 119 -15.27 7.46 6.25
CA THR A 119 -16.26 8.40 6.81
C THR A 119 -15.99 8.60 8.31
N GLY A 120 -15.85 9.83 8.79
CA GLY A 120 -15.73 10.08 10.24
C GLY A 120 -15.61 11.54 10.65
#